data_AF-A0A6L6R7X1-F1
#
_entry.id   AF-A0A6L6R7X1-F1
#
_cell.length_a   1.000
_cell.length_b   1.000
_cell.length_c   1.000
_cell.angle_alpha   90.00
_cell.angle_beta   90.00
_cell.angle_gamma   90.00
#
_symmetry.space_group_name_H-M   'P 1'
#
loop_
_entity.id
_entity.type
_entity.pdbx_description
1 polymer ?
#
loop_
_entity_poly.entity_id
_entity_poly.type
_entity_poly.pdbx_seq_one_letter_code
_entity_poly.pdbx_strand_id
1 'polypeptide(L)'
;IAASLMAPGLDGIDVYQFNPFSPIVFPFAAALADAYAPGGAQIISTSVGFCETDLTEQAVALNEWLLMSAAATGVTVVASSGDSGSSACAPASNDQAPQYPSSSPNVLSVGGTQSNTAGDLSSGQQVWNSSPNYAGGGSTVSSLPQPAYQSALGISGGRITPDVALLSSPTDFGPIPVCTTAGSCEFVVVGGTSATAPGVAGGLADVLQSLSGASSARIGLPNWALYATAQTTGSNNFTDVTVGTNDLYNVGCCTAAAGFDPASGWGSVQFSAVADHYRTLMAAMG
;
A
#
# COMPACT_ATOMS: atom_id res chain seq x y z
N ILE A 1 10.13 -10.88 -3.18
CA ILE A 1 10.87 -11.14 -1.91
C ILE A 1 10.04 -10.72 -0.71
N ALA A 2 9.71 -9.44 -0.53
CA ALA A 2 8.91 -8.99 0.63
C ALA A 2 7.58 -9.77 0.79
N ALA A 3 6.84 -10.01 -0.31
CA ALA A 3 5.64 -10.85 -0.29
C ALA A 3 5.92 -12.27 0.24
N SER A 4 7.00 -12.91 -0.22
CA SER A 4 7.40 -14.26 0.19
C SER A 4 7.87 -14.34 1.64
N LEU A 5 8.41 -13.26 2.20
CA LEU A 5 8.78 -13.20 3.63
C LEU A 5 7.54 -13.18 4.52
N MET A 6 6.47 -12.54 4.05
CA MET A 6 5.20 -12.45 4.79
C MET A 6 4.30 -13.66 4.57
N ALA A 7 4.39 -14.31 3.42
CA ALA A 7 3.62 -15.50 3.07
C ALA A 7 4.52 -16.57 2.42
N PRO A 8 5.28 -17.34 3.23
CA PRO A 8 6.16 -18.37 2.71
C PRO A 8 5.41 -19.56 2.07
N GLY A 9 4.11 -19.68 2.32
CA GLY A 9 3.23 -20.71 1.77
C GLY A 9 2.51 -20.36 0.47
N LEU A 10 2.87 -19.24 -0.19
CA LEU A 10 2.27 -18.85 -1.48
C LEU A 10 2.49 -19.93 -2.55
N ASP A 11 1.44 -20.21 -3.33
CA ASP A 11 1.49 -21.11 -4.48
C ASP A 11 2.45 -20.61 -5.58
N GLY A 12 2.59 -19.29 -5.71
CA GLY A 12 3.47 -18.65 -6.69
C GLY A 12 3.47 -17.13 -6.63
N ILE A 13 4.40 -16.52 -7.36
CA ILE A 13 4.46 -15.07 -7.62
C ILE A 13 4.69 -14.88 -9.11
N ASP A 14 3.72 -14.24 -9.77
CA ASP A 14 3.86 -13.81 -11.16
C ASP A 14 4.41 -12.40 -11.21
N VAL A 15 5.46 -12.19 -12.02
CA VAL A 15 6.16 -10.90 -12.11
C VAL A 15 5.95 -10.31 -13.50
N TYR A 16 5.32 -9.13 -13.54
CA TYR A 16 5.08 -8.37 -14.77
C TYR A 16 6.10 -7.24 -14.86
N GLN A 17 7.05 -7.37 -15.80
CA GLN A 17 8.03 -6.34 -16.09
C GLN A 17 7.65 -5.60 -17.37
N PHE A 18 7.85 -4.29 -17.40
CA PHE A 18 7.55 -3.45 -18.54
C PHE A 18 8.61 -2.36 -18.70
N ASN A 19 8.70 -1.82 -19.91
CA ASN A 19 9.61 -0.74 -20.23
C ASN A 19 9.13 0.57 -19.56
N PRO A 20 10.02 1.46 -19.07
CA PRO A 20 9.64 2.77 -18.52
C PRO A 20 8.79 3.65 -19.46
N PHE A 21 8.84 3.43 -20.78
CA PHE A 21 8.00 4.14 -21.76
C PHE A 21 6.61 3.51 -21.96
N SER A 22 6.34 2.34 -21.37
CA SER A 22 5.06 1.67 -21.45
C SER A 22 4.11 2.18 -20.35
N PRO A 23 2.91 2.66 -20.70
CA PRO A 23 1.91 3.02 -19.70
C PRO A 23 1.53 1.82 -18.83
N ILE A 24 1.36 2.04 -17.52
CA ILE A 24 1.07 0.99 -16.52
C ILE A 24 -0.25 0.25 -16.75
N VAL A 25 -1.13 0.80 -17.58
CA VAL A 25 -2.39 0.15 -17.98
C VAL A 25 -2.19 -1.22 -18.63
N PHE A 26 -1.13 -1.38 -19.43
CA PHE A 26 -0.86 -2.63 -20.13
C PHE A 26 -0.43 -3.77 -19.19
N PRO A 27 0.59 -3.60 -18.32
CA PRO A 27 0.93 -4.62 -17.35
C PRO A 27 -0.22 -4.86 -16.36
N PHE A 28 -1.03 -3.85 -16.01
CA PHE A 28 -2.22 -4.09 -15.19
C PHE A 28 -3.29 -4.91 -15.90
N ALA A 29 -3.59 -4.63 -17.16
CA ALA A 29 -4.55 -5.41 -17.92
C ALA A 29 -4.09 -6.87 -18.06
N ALA A 30 -2.79 -7.11 -18.28
CA ALA A 30 -2.21 -8.45 -18.34
C ALA A 30 -2.32 -9.16 -16.97
N ALA A 31 -1.85 -8.53 -15.90
CA ALA A 31 -1.92 -9.10 -14.56
C ALA A 31 -3.36 -9.40 -14.12
N LEU A 32 -4.31 -8.53 -14.46
CA LEU A 32 -5.72 -8.74 -14.16
C LEU A 32 -6.33 -9.86 -15.01
N ALA A 33 -5.98 -9.98 -16.29
CA ALA A 33 -6.44 -11.08 -17.13
C ALA A 33 -5.94 -12.43 -16.60
N ASP A 34 -4.66 -12.52 -16.28
CA ASP A 34 -4.03 -13.74 -15.75
C ASP A 34 -4.53 -14.08 -14.35
N ALA A 35 -4.92 -13.08 -13.54
CA ALA A 35 -5.57 -13.31 -12.25
C ALA A 35 -6.86 -14.12 -12.36
N TYR A 36 -7.55 -14.14 -13.51
CA TYR A 36 -8.75 -14.96 -13.72
C TYR A 36 -8.48 -16.34 -14.31
N ALA A 37 -7.25 -16.65 -14.71
CA ALA A 37 -6.89 -18.00 -15.11
C ALA A 37 -7.03 -18.97 -13.91
N PRO A 38 -7.23 -20.28 -14.15
CA PRO A 38 -7.18 -21.28 -13.08
C PRO A 38 -5.85 -21.17 -12.31
N GLY A 39 -5.93 -20.96 -10.99
CA GLY A 39 -4.75 -20.72 -10.14
C GLY A 39 -4.18 -19.29 -10.21
N GLY A 40 -4.84 -18.38 -10.93
CA GLY A 40 -4.42 -16.98 -11.05
C GLY A 40 -4.48 -16.22 -9.72
N ALA A 41 -3.58 -15.25 -9.57
CA ALA A 41 -3.39 -14.49 -8.34
C ALA A 41 -4.67 -13.83 -7.81
N GLN A 42 -4.82 -13.77 -6.48
CA GLN A 42 -5.92 -13.06 -5.81
C GLN A 42 -5.56 -11.61 -5.50
N ILE A 43 -4.27 -11.30 -5.45
CA ILE A 43 -3.73 -10.00 -5.07
C ILE A 43 -2.70 -9.57 -6.10
N ILE A 44 -2.86 -8.36 -6.64
CA ILE A 44 -1.88 -7.68 -7.48
C ILE A 44 -1.19 -6.64 -6.60
N SER A 45 0.13 -6.65 -6.57
CA SER A 45 0.92 -5.62 -5.89
C SER A 45 1.66 -4.78 -6.92
N THR A 46 1.64 -3.46 -6.76
CA THR A 46 2.44 -2.53 -7.56
C THR A 46 3.33 -1.69 -6.66
N SER A 47 4.62 -1.69 -6.99
CA SER A 47 5.63 -0.79 -6.45
C SER A 47 6.05 0.26 -7.49
N VAL A 48 5.32 0.36 -8.61
CA VAL A 48 5.50 1.39 -9.63
C VAL A 48 4.40 2.42 -9.48
N GLY A 49 4.79 3.69 -9.49
CA GLY A 49 3.86 4.80 -9.46
C GLY A 49 4.40 6.03 -10.20
N PHE A 50 3.51 7.00 -10.38
CA PHE A 50 3.74 8.24 -11.09
C PHE A 50 3.18 9.40 -10.26
N CYS A 51 3.74 10.58 -10.43
CA CYS A 51 3.11 11.82 -10.00
C CYS A 51 1.71 11.91 -10.63
N GLU A 52 0.66 12.05 -9.81
CA GLU A 52 -0.72 12.08 -10.33
C GLU A 52 -0.94 13.23 -11.32
N THR A 53 -0.29 14.38 -11.10
CA THR A 53 -0.45 15.56 -11.98
C THR A 53 0.26 15.43 -13.32
N ASP A 54 1.17 14.47 -13.47
CA ASP A 54 1.84 14.19 -14.75
C ASP A 54 0.99 13.28 -15.66
N LEU A 55 -0.09 12.70 -15.12
CA LEU A 55 -0.96 11.81 -15.88
C LEU A 55 -2.09 12.57 -16.57
N THR A 56 -2.42 12.12 -17.79
CA THR A 56 -3.60 12.62 -18.50
C THR A 56 -4.89 12.04 -17.90
N GLU A 57 -5.98 12.78 -17.99
CA GLU A 57 -7.31 12.32 -17.55
C GLU A 57 -7.70 10.98 -18.20
N GLN A 58 -7.36 10.78 -19.47
CA GLN A 58 -7.66 9.55 -20.20
C GLN A 58 -6.85 8.37 -19.68
N ALA A 59 -5.57 8.58 -19.33
CA ALA A 59 -4.74 7.55 -18.71
C ALA A 59 -5.29 7.17 -17.33
N VAL A 60 -5.67 8.15 -16.50
CA VAL A 60 -6.29 7.89 -15.20
C VAL A 60 -7.60 7.14 -15.37
N ALA A 61 -8.52 7.61 -16.23
CA ALA A 61 -9.82 6.99 -16.45
C ALA A 61 -9.73 5.52 -16.90
N LEU A 62 -8.79 5.20 -17.80
CA LEU A 62 -8.60 3.84 -18.28
C LEU A 62 -8.04 2.91 -17.19
N ASN A 63 -7.09 3.40 -16.38
CA ASN A 63 -6.59 2.62 -15.24
C ASN A 63 -7.68 2.46 -14.16
N GLU A 64 -8.44 3.51 -13.85
CA GLU A 64 -9.56 3.42 -12.91
C GLU A 64 -10.60 2.39 -13.34
N TRP A 65 -10.88 2.27 -14.64
CA TRP A 65 -11.77 1.23 -15.14
C TRP A 65 -11.24 -0.19 -14.85
N LEU A 66 -9.94 -0.42 -15.03
CA LEU A 66 -9.31 -1.71 -14.71
C LEU A 66 -9.28 -1.99 -13.21
N LEU A 67 -8.88 -1.00 -12.40
CA LEU A 67 -8.79 -1.13 -10.95
C LEU A 67 -10.17 -1.34 -10.31
N MET A 68 -11.18 -0.61 -10.78
CA MET A 68 -12.58 -0.85 -10.38
C MET A 68 -13.04 -2.24 -10.80
N SER A 69 -12.67 -2.71 -11.99
CA SER A 69 -13.00 -4.06 -12.45
C SER A 69 -12.35 -5.12 -11.56
N ALA A 70 -11.07 -4.93 -11.18
CA ALA A 70 -10.38 -5.81 -10.24
C ALA A 70 -11.09 -5.88 -8.89
N ALA A 71 -11.42 -4.71 -8.31
CA ALA A 71 -12.16 -4.62 -7.06
C ALA A 71 -13.52 -5.32 -7.14
N ALA A 72 -14.28 -5.09 -8.21
CA ALA A 72 -15.63 -5.63 -8.39
C ALA A 72 -15.68 -7.15 -8.60
N THR A 73 -14.60 -7.74 -9.12
CA THR A 73 -14.48 -9.18 -9.38
C THR A 73 -13.68 -9.92 -8.30
N GLY A 74 -13.28 -9.21 -7.25
CA GLY A 74 -12.65 -9.79 -6.08
C GLY A 74 -11.12 -9.84 -6.11
N VAL A 75 -10.46 -9.27 -7.12
CA VAL A 75 -8.99 -9.11 -7.14
C VAL A 75 -8.60 -7.89 -6.31
N THR A 76 -7.76 -8.08 -5.30
CA THR A 76 -7.23 -6.97 -4.50
C THR A 76 -6.03 -6.36 -5.22
N VAL A 77 -5.99 -5.03 -5.31
CA VAL A 77 -4.81 -4.30 -5.80
C VAL A 77 -4.20 -3.52 -4.64
N VAL A 78 -2.91 -3.71 -4.40
CA VAL A 78 -2.12 -3.03 -3.35
C VAL A 78 -1.07 -2.16 -4.02
N ALA A 79 -1.02 -0.88 -3.70
CA ALA A 79 -0.12 0.09 -4.32
C ALA A 79 0.75 0.82 -3.29
N SER A 80 2.04 0.95 -3.58
CA SER A 80 2.94 1.79 -2.79
C SER A 80 2.56 3.27 -2.92
N SER A 81 2.59 4.01 -1.81
CA SER A 81 2.24 5.43 -1.82
C SER A 81 3.38 6.36 -2.26
N GLY A 82 4.59 5.83 -2.42
CA GLY A 82 5.76 6.57 -2.90
C GLY A 82 6.79 6.82 -1.80
N ASP A 83 7.97 7.24 -2.22
CA ASP A 83 9.14 7.39 -1.35
C ASP A 83 9.63 8.86 -1.27
N SER A 84 8.84 9.80 -1.81
CA SER A 84 9.13 11.24 -1.86
C SER A 84 8.31 12.05 -0.85
N GLY A 85 7.83 11.40 0.21
CA GLY A 85 6.99 12.03 1.22
C GLY A 85 5.66 12.51 0.65
N SER A 86 5.19 13.66 1.11
CA SER A 86 3.95 14.28 0.63
C SER A 86 4.04 14.92 -0.77
N SER A 87 5.19 14.84 -1.43
CA SER A 87 5.50 15.51 -2.70
C SER A 87 5.87 14.49 -3.79
N ALA A 88 4.91 13.69 -4.24
CA ALA A 88 5.15 12.61 -5.21
C ALA A 88 5.71 13.05 -6.57
N CYS A 89 5.66 14.36 -6.87
CA CYS A 89 6.19 14.94 -8.11
C CYS A 89 7.63 15.44 -7.97
N ALA A 90 8.26 15.25 -6.82
CA ALA A 90 9.66 15.60 -6.63
C ALA A 90 10.58 14.74 -7.51
N PRO A 91 11.67 15.30 -8.06
CA PRO A 91 12.18 16.65 -7.86
C PRO A 91 11.63 17.69 -8.84
N ALA A 92 10.67 17.34 -9.72
CA ALA A 92 10.12 18.27 -10.70
C ALA A 92 9.26 19.36 -10.04
N SER A 93 8.49 19.00 -9.03
CA SER A 93 7.85 19.93 -8.08
C SER A 93 7.91 19.37 -6.67
N ASN A 94 8.16 20.25 -5.70
CA ASN A 94 8.13 19.89 -4.28
C ASN A 94 6.75 20.12 -3.66
N ASP A 95 5.79 20.66 -4.40
CA ASP A 95 4.43 20.87 -3.91
C ASP A 95 3.81 19.55 -3.45
N GLN A 96 2.84 19.65 -2.54
CA GLN A 96 2.10 18.49 -2.09
C GLN A 96 1.41 17.81 -3.29
N ALA A 97 1.66 16.52 -3.48
CA ALA A 97 1.11 15.74 -4.59
C ALA A 97 1.05 14.25 -4.22
N PRO A 98 -0.01 13.54 -4.63
CA PRO A 98 -0.10 12.10 -4.41
C PRO A 98 0.55 11.29 -5.56
N GLN A 99 0.87 10.02 -5.26
CA GLN A 99 1.32 9.05 -6.24
C GLN A 99 0.15 8.23 -6.79
N TYR A 100 0.04 8.14 -8.12
CA TYR A 100 -0.85 7.19 -8.80
C TYR A 100 -0.10 5.89 -9.11
N PRO A 101 -0.68 4.68 -8.96
CA PRO A 101 -2.09 4.39 -8.69
C PRO A 101 -2.48 4.35 -7.21
N SER A 102 -1.58 4.64 -6.26
CA SER A 102 -1.93 4.68 -4.83
C SER A 102 -3.07 5.64 -4.52
N SER A 103 -3.17 6.74 -5.24
CA SER A 103 -4.28 7.69 -5.13
C SER A 103 -5.61 7.20 -5.69
N SER A 104 -5.65 6.06 -6.39
CA SER A 104 -6.89 5.43 -6.81
C SER A 104 -7.75 5.05 -5.59
N PRO A 105 -9.07 5.32 -5.60
CA PRO A 105 -10.00 4.80 -4.60
C PRO A 105 -10.28 3.29 -4.78
N ASN A 106 -9.74 2.65 -5.82
CA ASN A 106 -9.94 1.24 -6.12
C ASN A 106 -8.73 0.36 -5.75
N VAL A 107 -7.78 0.90 -4.97
CA VAL A 107 -6.63 0.16 -4.46
C VAL A 107 -6.47 0.34 -2.96
N LEU A 108 -5.78 -0.61 -2.33
CA LEU A 108 -5.23 -0.43 -0.99
C LEU A 108 -3.88 0.30 -1.10
N SER A 109 -3.83 1.55 -0.67
CA SER A 109 -2.62 2.35 -0.63
C SER A 109 -1.82 2.08 0.64
N VAL A 110 -0.53 1.78 0.46
CA VAL A 110 0.38 1.41 1.55
C VAL A 110 1.50 2.44 1.68
N GLY A 111 1.50 3.12 2.83
CA GLY A 111 2.54 4.05 3.26
C GLY A 111 3.67 3.40 4.03
N GLY A 112 4.48 4.26 4.65
CA GLY A 112 5.72 3.85 5.29
C GLY A 112 5.89 4.33 6.72
N THR A 113 6.28 3.42 7.60
CA THR A 113 6.70 3.69 8.97
C THR A 113 8.16 3.30 9.18
N GLN A 114 8.72 3.73 10.30
CA GLN A 114 10.02 3.29 10.77
C GLN A 114 9.95 3.00 12.26
N SER A 115 10.81 2.13 12.75
CA SER A 115 10.99 1.93 14.19
C SER A 115 11.55 3.21 14.84
N ASN A 116 11.27 3.42 16.12
CA ASN A 116 11.89 4.53 16.87
C ASN A 116 13.39 4.28 17.05
N THR A 117 13.77 3.03 17.27
CA THR A 117 15.16 2.54 17.32
C THR A 117 15.35 1.52 16.21
N ALA A 118 16.24 1.80 15.26
CA ALA A 118 16.50 0.96 14.08
C ALA A 118 16.58 -0.55 14.41
N GLY A 119 15.73 -1.33 13.76
CA GLY A 119 15.66 -2.79 13.93
C GLY A 119 14.99 -3.28 15.23
N ASP A 120 14.52 -2.38 16.09
CA ASP A 120 13.80 -2.71 17.33
C ASP A 120 12.34 -2.28 17.25
N LEU A 121 11.47 -3.20 16.85
CA LEU A 121 10.02 -2.95 16.76
C LEU A 121 9.35 -2.74 18.12
N SER A 122 10.00 -3.14 19.23
CA SER A 122 9.48 -2.91 20.58
C SER A 122 9.62 -1.45 21.02
N SER A 123 10.48 -0.67 20.35
CA SER A 123 10.68 0.75 20.62
C SER A 123 9.51 1.63 20.20
N GLY A 124 8.52 1.07 19.50
CA GLY A 124 7.42 1.80 18.87
C GLY A 124 7.74 2.20 17.42
N GLN A 125 6.78 2.85 16.78
CA GLN A 125 6.87 3.27 15.38
C GLN A 125 6.56 4.76 15.22
N GLN A 126 7.18 5.36 14.20
CA GLN A 126 6.94 6.72 13.73
C GLN A 126 6.81 6.70 12.19
N VAL A 127 6.34 7.79 11.61
CA VAL A 127 6.30 7.95 10.15
C VAL A 127 7.71 7.78 9.57
N TRP A 128 7.83 7.03 8.47
CA TRP A 128 9.12 6.90 7.79
C TRP A 128 9.52 8.23 7.16
N ASN A 129 10.59 8.82 7.67
CA ASN A 129 11.17 10.03 7.12
C ASN A 129 12.69 10.03 7.38
N SER A 130 13.43 9.85 6.30
CA SER A 130 14.89 9.89 6.23
C SER A 130 15.34 11.13 5.45
N SER A 131 14.77 12.28 5.81
CA SER A 131 15.08 13.59 5.23
C SER A 131 16.61 13.81 5.12
N PRO A 132 17.08 14.41 4.01
CA PRO A 132 16.31 15.04 2.92
C PRO A 132 15.96 14.10 1.76
N ASN A 133 16.22 12.80 1.86
CA ASN A 133 16.23 11.93 0.68
C ASN A 133 14.93 11.17 0.44
N TYR A 134 14.36 10.58 1.50
CA TYR A 134 13.22 9.67 1.36
C TYR A 134 12.25 9.82 2.52
N ALA A 135 10.96 9.70 2.24
CA ALA A 135 9.91 9.61 3.25
C ALA A 135 8.71 8.84 2.67
N GLY A 136 7.91 8.20 3.54
CA GLY A 136 6.73 7.46 3.11
C GLY A 136 5.68 8.35 2.46
N GLY A 137 5.12 7.93 1.34
CA GLY A 137 4.14 8.72 0.60
C GLY A 137 2.80 8.87 1.31
N GLY A 138 2.13 9.99 1.06
CA GLY A 138 0.82 10.28 1.65
C GLY A 138 0.43 11.74 1.44
N SER A 139 -0.84 11.97 1.11
CA SER A 139 -1.34 13.31 0.72
C SER A 139 -2.86 13.39 0.79
N THR A 140 -3.37 14.62 0.91
CA THR A 140 -4.80 14.98 0.95
C THR A 140 -5.29 15.67 -0.32
N VAL A 141 -4.40 15.94 -1.29
CA VAL A 141 -4.69 16.80 -2.46
C VAL A 141 -4.91 16.04 -3.77
N SER A 142 -5.35 14.78 -3.71
CA SER A 142 -5.71 14.05 -4.94
C SER A 142 -6.87 14.73 -5.67
N SER A 143 -6.79 14.69 -7.00
CA SER A 143 -7.87 15.09 -7.91
C SER A 143 -8.97 14.03 -8.00
N LEU A 144 -8.69 12.79 -7.60
CA LEU A 144 -9.67 11.71 -7.55
C LEU A 144 -10.63 11.92 -6.38
N PRO A 145 -11.93 11.62 -6.55
CA PRO A 145 -12.93 11.91 -5.53
C PRO A 145 -12.67 11.11 -4.25
N GLN A 146 -12.95 11.75 -3.11
CA GLN A 146 -12.91 11.07 -1.83
C GLN A 146 -13.96 9.95 -1.79
N PRO A 147 -13.55 8.68 -1.57
CA PRO A 147 -14.48 7.57 -1.55
C PRO A 147 -15.32 7.57 -0.28
N ALA A 148 -16.52 6.99 -0.33
CA ALA A 148 -17.45 7.00 0.79
C ALA A 148 -16.93 6.28 2.06
N TYR A 149 -16.02 5.31 1.95
CA TYR A 149 -15.37 4.74 3.14
C TYR A 149 -14.44 5.71 3.89
N GLN A 150 -14.06 6.83 3.26
CA GLN A 150 -13.28 7.93 3.87
C GLN A 150 -14.16 9.10 4.33
N SER A 151 -15.47 9.10 4.10
CA SER A 151 -16.32 10.27 4.36
C SER A 151 -16.37 10.67 5.84
N ALA A 152 -16.15 9.71 6.75
CA ALA A 152 -16.16 9.93 8.19
C ALA A 152 -14.86 10.54 8.75
N LEU A 153 -13.81 10.68 7.93
CA LEU A 153 -12.50 11.19 8.39
C LEU A 153 -12.51 12.68 8.69
N GLY A 154 -13.47 13.45 8.14
CA GLY A 154 -13.54 14.91 8.33
C GLY A 154 -12.38 15.68 7.69
N ILE A 155 -11.58 15.05 6.84
CA ILE A 155 -10.49 15.67 6.08
C ILE A 155 -11.04 16.07 4.71
N SER A 156 -10.85 17.33 4.32
CA SER A 156 -11.26 17.87 3.02
C SER A 156 -10.25 17.51 1.92
N GLY A 157 -10.73 17.46 0.68
CA GLY A 157 -9.93 17.16 -0.50
C GLY A 157 -10.53 16.02 -1.32
N GLY A 158 -9.67 15.37 -2.12
CA GLY A 158 -10.01 14.14 -2.83
C GLY A 158 -9.71 12.90 -2.00
N ARG A 159 -9.38 11.80 -2.68
CA ARG A 159 -8.88 10.58 -2.05
C ARG A 159 -7.64 10.89 -1.22
N ILE A 160 -7.67 10.54 0.07
CA ILE A 160 -6.57 10.78 1.01
C ILE A 160 -5.71 9.54 1.10
N THR A 161 -4.40 9.63 0.87
CA THR A 161 -3.44 8.51 0.96
C THR A 161 -2.50 8.69 2.16
N PRO A 162 -1.92 7.60 2.69
CA PRO A 162 -2.21 6.19 2.41
C PRO A 162 -3.46 5.69 3.17
N ASP A 163 -3.90 4.45 2.93
CA ASP A 163 -4.96 3.84 3.75
C ASP A 163 -4.39 3.20 5.03
N VAL A 164 -3.24 2.54 4.87
CA VAL A 164 -2.48 1.86 5.94
C VAL A 164 -0.99 2.06 5.69
N ALA A 165 -0.17 1.69 6.65
CA ALA A 165 1.28 1.68 6.48
C ALA A 165 1.92 0.36 6.92
N LEU A 166 3.22 0.24 6.68
CA LEU A 166 4.08 -0.81 7.20
C LEU A 166 5.53 -0.28 7.23
N LEU A 167 6.41 -0.96 7.96
CA LEU A 167 7.83 -0.60 8.07
C LEU A 167 8.48 -0.46 6.70
N SER A 168 8.92 0.74 6.36
CA SER A 168 9.52 1.11 5.06
C SER A 168 10.98 1.56 5.18
N SER A 169 11.48 1.88 6.37
CA SER A 169 12.88 2.31 6.50
C SER A 169 13.84 1.19 6.13
N PRO A 170 14.85 1.44 5.27
CA PRO A 170 15.90 0.46 5.01
C PRO A 170 16.59 -0.03 6.29
N THR A 171 16.67 0.79 7.34
CA THR A 171 17.27 0.39 8.62
C THR A 171 16.45 -0.65 9.40
N ASP A 172 15.19 -0.82 9.04
CA ASP A 172 14.27 -1.80 9.65
C ASP A 172 14.18 -3.09 8.85
N PHE A 173 14.72 -3.09 7.62
CA PHE A 173 14.80 -4.26 6.78
C PHE A 173 16.16 -4.95 6.90
N GLY A 174 16.12 -6.29 6.83
CA GLY A 174 17.29 -7.08 6.51
C GLY A 174 17.67 -6.95 5.03
N PRO A 175 18.90 -7.32 4.65
CA PRO A 175 19.29 -7.29 3.25
C PRO A 175 18.45 -8.28 2.43
N ILE A 176 18.03 -7.88 1.23
CA ILE A 176 17.36 -8.74 0.26
C ILE A 176 18.24 -8.96 -0.98
N PRO A 177 18.10 -10.10 -1.68
CA PRO A 177 18.83 -10.31 -2.92
C PRO A 177 18.31 -9.38 -4.02
N VAL A 178 19.20 -8.58 -4.60
CA VAL A 178 18.96 -7.79 -5.82
C VAL A 178 19.87 -8.31 -6.92
N CYS A 179 19.27 -8.64 -8.07
CA CYS A 179 19.98 -9.19 -9.22
C CYS A 179 20.00 -8.18 -10.36
N THR A 180 21.16 -8.03 -11.01
CA THR A 180 21.30 -7.23 -12.22
C THR A 180 20.84 -8.02 -13.44
N THR A 181 20.57 -7.32 -14.54
CA THR A 181 20.29 -7.94 -15.85
C THR A 181 21.46 -8.77 -16.39
N ALA A 182 22.67 -8.56 -15.87
CA ALA A 182 23.86 -9.36 -16.19
C ALA A 182 23.95 -10.66 -15.37
N GLY A 183 22.97 -10.95 -14.49
CA GLY A 183 22.90 -12.18 -13.71
C GLY A 183 23.70 -12.16 -12.40
N SER A 184 24.28 -11.03 -12.01
CA SER A 184 24.94 -10.89 -10.71
C SER A 184 23.91 -10.56 -9.63
N CYS A 185 23.90 -11.30 -8.52
CA CYS A 185 23.01 -11.04 -7.40
C CYS A 185 23.82 -10.68 -6.15
N GLU A 186 23.37 -9.65 -5.44
CA GLU A 186 23.95 -9.22 -4.17
C GLU A 186 22.88 -8.96 -3.12
N PHE A 187 23.24 -9.16 -1.86
CA PHE A 187 22.39 -8.82 -0.73
C PHE A 187 22.55 -7.34 -0.42
N VAL A 188 21.48 -6.58 -0.60
CA VAL A 188 21.46 -5.12 -0.37
C VAL A 188 20.33 -4.75 0.56
N VAL A 189 20.59 -3.74 1.38
CA VAL A 189 19.58 -3.15 2.25
C VAL A 189 18.77 -2.16 1.40
N VAL A 190 17.52 -2.52 1.14
CA VAL A 190 16.55 -1.67 0.47
C VAL A 190 15.33 -1.54 1.36
N GLY A 191 14.62 -0.42 1.21
CA GLY A 191 13.37 -0.16 1.90
C GLY A 191 12.40 0.48 0.93
N GLY A 192 11.70 1.50 1.41
CA GLY A 192 10.67 2.17 0.63
C GLY A 192 9.32 1.52 0.77
N THR A 193 8.31 2.30 0.41
CA THR A 193 6.95 1.81 0.21
C THR A 193 6.90 0.74 -0.90
N SER A 194 7.91 0.73 -1.77
CA SER A 194 8.18 -0.30 -2.76
C SER A 194 8.42 -1.70 -2.17
N ALA A 195 8.94 -1.80 -0.94
CA ALA A 195 9.10 -3.06 -0.22
C ALA A 195 7.85 -3.40 0.60
N THR A 196 7.11 -2.39 1.09
CA THR A 196 5.94 -2.64 1.94
C THR A 196 4.68 -3.00 1.19
N ALA A 197 4.40 -2.42 0.02
CA ALA A 197 3.25 -2.81 -0.79
C ALA A 197 3.22 -4.33 -1.09
N PRO A 198 4.32 -4.97 -1.54
CA PRO A 198 4.34 -6.43 -1.68
C PRO A 198 4.33 -7.15 -0.33
N GLY A 199 4.89 -6.59 0.74
CA GLY A 199 4.76 -7.13 2.09
C GLY A 199 3.31 -7.22 2.57
N VAL A 200 2.54 -6.14 2.38
CA VAL A 200 1.09 -6.10 2.68
C VAL A 200 0.31 -7.05 1.79
N ALA A 201 0.64 -7.15 0.50
CA ALA A 201 0.03 -8.15 -0.38
C ALA A 201 0.30 -9.58 0.11
N GLY A 202 1.52 -9.90 0.54
CA GLY A 202 1.85 -11.19 1.14
C GLY A 202 1.07 -11.44 2.43
N GLY A 203 1.07 -10.49 3.36
CA GLY A 203 0.33 -10.63 4.61
C GLY A 203 -1.18 -10.81 4.40
N LEU A 204 -1.77 -10.10 3.43
CA LEU A 204 -3.17 -10.32 3.04
C LEU A 204 -3.39 -11.72 2.44
N ALA A 205 -2.48 -12.22 1.61
CA ALA A 205 -2.58 -13.58 1.09
C ALA A 205 -2.54 -14.64 2.21
N ASP A 206 -1.67 -14.47 3.21
CA ASP A 206 -1.61 -15.36 4.38
C ASP A 206 -2.91 -15.29 5.20
N VAL A 207 -3.46 -14.09 5.41
CA VAL A 207 -4.78 -13.91 6.04
C VAL A 207 -5.85 -14.68 5.27
N LEU A 208 -5.93 -14.52 3.94
CA LEU A 208 -6.93 -15.18 3.09
C LEU A 208 -6.80 -16.71 3.13
N GLN A 209 -5.57 -17.22 3.09
CA GLN A 209 -5.28 -18.64 3.24
C GLN A 209 -5.78 -19.16 4.60
N SER A 210 -5.54 -18.41 5.67
CA SER A 210 -5.96 -18.78 7.03
C SER A 210 -7.48 -18.78 7.25
N LEU A 211 -8.23 -17.96 6.48
CA LEU A 211 -9.68 -17.80 6.63
C LEU A 211 -10.48 -18.86 5.89
N SER A 212 -10.00 -19.27 4.72
CA SER A 212 -10.79 -20.07 3.79
C SER A 212 -10.32 -21.52 3.69
N GLY A 213 -9.13 -21.85 4.21
CA GLY A 213 -8.47 -23.13 3.97
C GLY A 213 -8.21 -23.42 2.48
N ALA A 214 -8.51 -22.46 1.60
CA ALA A 214 -8.48 -22.56 0.16
C ALA A 214 -7.70 -21.38 -0.41
N SER A 215 -6.72 -21.64 -1.27
CA SER A 215 -5.91 -20.62 -1.94
C SER A 215 -6.68 -19.79 -2.99
N SER A 216 -7.99 -19.59 -2.83
CA SER A 216 -8.89 -19.01 -3.85
C SER A 216 -9.83 -17.91 -3.33
N ALA A 217 -9.77 -17.54 -2.05
CA ALA A 217 -10.59 -16.46 -1.52
C ALA A 217 -10.24 -15.12 -2.18
N ARG A 218 -11.28 -14.42 -2.66
CA ARG A 218 -11.17 -13.13 -3.37
C ARG A 218 -12.00 -12.10 -2.63
N ILE A 219 -11.35 -11.07 -2.09
CA ILE A 219 -11.99 -10.05 -1.24
C ILE A 219 -12.18 -8.70 -1.94
N GLY A 220 -11.65 -8.53 -3.15
CA GLY A 220 -11.79 -7.30 -3.91
C GLY A 220 -11.11 -6.14 -3.20
N LEU A 221 -11.84 -5.05 -2.98
CA LEU A 221 -11.32 -3.86 -2.30
C LEU A 221 -11.46 -3.97 -0.77
N PRO A 222 -10.37 -4.23 -0.02
CA PRO A 222 -10.44 -4.40 1.43
C PRO A 222 -10.74 -3.10 2.19
N ASN A 223 -10.59 -1.94 1.56
CA ASN A 223 -10.70 -0.63 2.19
C ASN A 223 -12.03 -0.45 2.95
N TRP A 224 -13.15 -0.90 2.39
CA TRP A 224 -14.45 -0.80 3.07
C TRP A 224 -14.45 -1.48 4.44
N ALA A 225 -13.96 -2.70 4.51
CA ALA A 225 -13.86 -3.45 5.75
C ALA A 225 -12.81 -2.82 6.68
N LEU A 226 -11.62 -2.52 6.15
CA LEU A 226 -10.53 -1.91 6.93
C LEU A 226 -10.96 -0.61 7.62
N TYR A 227 -11.61 0.30 6.89
CA TYR A 227 -12.08 1.57 7.42
C TYR A 227 -13.22 1.38 8.44
N ALA A 228 -14.17 0.48 8.17
CA ALA A 228 -15.24 0.18 9.11
C ALA A 228 -14.68 -0.37 10.43
N THR A 229 -13.71 -1.30 10.35
CA THR A 229 -13.07 -1.90 11.51
C THR A 229 -12.20 -0.90 12.27
N ALA A 230 -11.41 -0.08 11.59
CA ALA A 230 -10.55 0.91 12.22
C ALA A 230 -11.34 1.97 12.98
N GLN A 231 -12.52 2.36 12.46
CA GLN A 231 -13.40 3.34 13.08
C GLN A 231 -14.15 2.80 14.31
N THR A 232 -14.26 1.48 14.46
CA THR A 232 -14.73 0.89 15.71
C THR A 232 -13.61 0.93 16.76
N THR A 233 -13.74 1.83 17.74
CA THR A 233 -12.76 2.07 18.81
C THR A 233 -12.31 0.76 19.47
N GLY A 234 -10.99 0.47 19.48
CA GLY A 234 -10.39 -0.70 20.14
C GLY A 234 -9.77 -1.74 19.21
N SER A 235 -9.66 -1.47 17.91
CA SER A 235 -9.06 -2.39 16.94
C SER A 235 -7.54 -2.51 17.13
N ASN A 236 -7.09 -3.62 17.71
CA ASN A 236 -5.68 -4.08 17.69
C ASN A 236 -5.19 -4.47 16.28
N ASN A 237 -5.96 -4.19 15.22
CA ASN A 237 -5.59 -4.53 13.85
C ASN A 237 -4.54 -3.59 13.25
N PHE A 238 -4.31 -2.44 13.90
CA PHE A 238 -3.30 -1.48 13.48
C PHE A 238 -2.48 -1.05 14.69
N THR A 239 -1.19 -0.79 14.47
CA THR A 239 -0.37 0.01 15.38
C THR A 239 -0.51 1.46 14.94
N ASP A 240 -1.29 2.23 15.69
CA ASP A 240 -1.51 3.66 15.45
C ASP A 240 -0.19 4.44 15.56
N VAL A 241 0.18 5.15 14.50
CA VAL A 241 1.44 5.89 14.41
C VAL A 241 1.15 7.36 14.59
N THR A 242 1.55 7.89 15.74
CA THR A 242 1.16 9.24 16.17
C THR A 242 2.32 10.24 16.20
N VAL A 243 3.50 9.80 15.73
CA VAL A 243 4.74 10.57 15.77
C VAL A 243 5.37 10.65 14.39
N GLY A 244 5.89 11.83 14.05
CA GLY A 244 6.64 12.08 12.83
C GLY A 244 5.81 12.75 11.75
N THR A 245 6.43 12.95 10.60
CA THR A 245 5.84 13.61 9.43
C THR A 245 6.45 13.02 8.17
N ASN A 246 5.70 12.99 7.07
CA ASN A 246 6.25 12.69 5.76
C ASN A 246 6.56 13.95 4.93
N ASP A 247 6.59 15.12 5.57
CA ASP A 247 6.96 16.38 4.92
C ASP A 247 8.46 16.44 4.65
N LEU A 248 8.86 16.10 3.43
CA LEU A 248 10.26 16.10 3.03
C LEU A 248 10.76 17.52 2.69
N TYR A 249 9.85 18.40 2.25
CA TYR A 249 10.17 19.69 1.63
C TYR A 249 9.58 20.91 2.36
N ASN A 250 9.02 20.72 3.56
CA ASN A 250 8.35 21.74 4.37
C ASN A 250 7.15 22.39 3.65
N VAL A 251 6.34 21.59 2.97
CA VAL A 251 5.11 22.05 2.29
C VAL A 251 3.87 22.08 3.18
N GLY A 252 4.01 21.70 4.45
CA GLY A 252 2.94 21.74 5.44
C GLY A 252 2.07 20.49 5.47
N CYS A 253 2.52 19.40 4.84
CA CYS A 253 1.87 18.08 4.94
C CYS A 253 2.93 16.98 4.96
N CYS A 254 2.76 15.87 5.65
CA CYS A 254 1.64 15.51 6.53
C CYS A 254 2.21 15.05 7.87
N THR A 255 1.53 15.36 8.97
CA THR A 255 1.99 15.04 10.33
C THR A 255 1.12 13.96 10.92
N ALA A 256 1.75 12.99 11.58
CA ALA A 256 1.09 11.90 12.27
C ALA A 256 0.22 12.40 13.41
N ALA A 257 -0.90 11.73 13.67
CA ALA A 257 -1.82 12.06 14.75
C ALA A 257 -2.56 10.82 15.25
N ALA A 258 -3.25 10.92 16.39
CA ALA A 258 -4.06 9.81 16.88
C ALA A 258 -5.19 9.46 15.90
N GLY A 259 -5.33 8.17 15.57
CA GLY A 259 -6.31 7.69 14.61
C GLY A 259 -5.80 7.78 13.16
N PHE A 260 -6.71 8.04 12.22
CA PHE A 260 -6.30 8.17 10.82
C PHE A 260 -5.55 9.48 10.59
N ASP A 261 -4.39 9.41 9.93
CA ASP A 261 -3.68 10.57 9.41
C ASP A 261 -3.15 10.37 7.98
N PRO A 262 -2.89 11.44 7.20
CA PRO A 262 -2.37 11.31 5.83
C PRO A 262 -0.88 10.96 5.74
N ALA A 263 -0.16 10.81 6.85
CA ALA A 263 1.25 10.43 6.85
C ALA A 263 1.43 8.90 6.97
N SER A 264 0.50 8.20 7.64
CA SER A 264 0.56 6.78 7.94
C SER A 264 -0.76 6.01 7.77
N GLY A 265 -1.85 6.69 7.42
CA GLY A 265 -3.17 6.11 7.27
C GLY A 265 -3.75 5.72 8.63
N TRP A 266 -4.31 4.51 8.75
CA TRP A 266 -4.68 3.91 10.04
C TRP A 266 -3.48 3.37 10.85
N GLY A 267 -2.26 3.57 10.37
CA GLY A 267 -1.04 3.06 10.97
C GLY A 267 -0.63 1.69 10.43
N SER A 268 0.28 1.03 11.13
CA SER A 268 0.90 -0.21 10.67
C SER A 268 -0.01 -1.42 10.82
N VAL A 269 -0.21 -2.17 9.73
CA VAL A 269 -1.10 -3.35 9.73
C VAL A 269 -0.58 -4.47 10.64
N GLN A 270 -1.46 -5.01 11.47
CA GLN A 270 -1.23 -6.21 12.29
C GLN A 270 -2.01 -7.40 11.70
N PHE A 271 -1.38 -8.16 10.80
CA PHE A 271 -2.06 -9.21 10.01
C PHE A 271 -2.75 -10.30 10.84
N SER A 272 -2.20 -10.69 11.99
CA SER A 272 -2.83 -11.68 12.88
C SER A 272 -4.17 -11.19 13.42
N ALA A 273 -4.23 -9.93 13.86
CA ALA A 273 -5.45 -9.31 14.35
C ALA A 273 -6.47 -9.11 13.21
N VAL A 274 -6.00 -8.74 12.01
CA VAL A 274 -6.85 -8.69 10.80
C VAL A 274 -7.49 -10.07 10.54
N ALA A 275 -6.71 -11.16 10.60
CA ALA A 275 -7.26 -12.51 10.44
C ALA A 275 -8.33 -12.84 11.49
N ASP A 276 -8.09 -12.53 12.76
CA ASP A 276 -9.05 -12.79 13.85
C ASP A 276 -10.35 -12.01 13.70
N HIS A 277 -10.27 -10.76 13.22
CA HIS A 277 -11.45 -9.95 12.94
C HIS A 277 -12.31 -10.57 11.84
N TYR A 278 -11.70 -10.97 10.71
CA TYR A 278 -12.44 -11.60 9.62
C TYR A 278 -13.04 -12.95 10.04
N ARG A 279 -12.36 -13.76 10.86
CA ARG A 279 -12.95 -15.00 11.43
C ARG A 279 -14.20 -14.69 12.25
N THR A 280 -14.17 -13.63 13.05
CA THR A 280 -15.32 -13.20 13.87
C THR A 280 -16.49 -12.76 13.00
N LEU A 281 -16.25 -11.99 11.94
CA LEU A 281 -17.28 -11.58 10.99
C LEU A 281 -17.91 -12.78 10.27
N MET A 282 -17.09 -13.71 9.78
CA MET A 282 -17.58 -14.94 9.13
C MET A 282 -18.43 -15.79 10.08
N ALA A 283 -18.03 -15.91 11.35
CA ALA A 283 -18.80 -16.64 12.35
C ALA A 283 -20.15 -15.97 12.70
N ALA A 284 -20.25 -14.64 12.59
CA ALA A 284 -21.49 -13.91 12.86
C ALA A 284 -22.50 -13.96 11.70
N MET A 285 -22.06 -14.38 10.50
CA MET A 285 -22.89 -14.49 9.30
C MET A 285 -23.41 -15.91 9.04
N GLY A 286 -22.93 -16.92 9.78
CA GLY A 286 -23.38 -18.31 9.72
C GLY A 286 -24.36 -18.66 10.82
#